data_AF-B5G6H1-F1
#
_entry.id   AF-B5G6H1-F1
#
_cell.length_a   1.000
_cell.length_b   1.000
_cell.length_c   1.000
_cell.angle_alpha   90.00
_cell.angle_beta   90.00
_cell.angle_gamma   90.00
#
_symmetry.space_group_name_H-M   'P 1'
#
loop_
_entity.id
_entity.type
_entity.pdbx_description
1 polymer ?
#
loop_
_entity_poly.entity_id
_entity_poly.type
_entity_poly.pdbx_seq_one_letter_code
_entity_poly.pdbx_strand_id
1 'polypeptide(L)' 'MSSGGLLLLLGLLTLWAELTPVSGQDRPVKPGLCPPRPQKPPCVKECKNDWSCRGEQKCCRYGCIYECRDPIFVK' A
#
# COMPACT_ATOMS: atom_id res chain seq x y z
N MET A 1 24.80 14.72 -38.73
CA MET A 1 24.28 15.35 -37.50
C MET A 1 23.07 14.53 -37.01
N SER A 2 23.29 13.46 -36.24
CA SER A 2 22.18 12.56 -35.82
C SER A 2 22.48 11.77 -34.52
N SER A 3 23.35 12.27 -33.64
CA SER A 3 23.66 11.56 -32.37
C SER A 3 22.80 11.99 -31.19
N GLY A 4 22.26 13.22 -31.19
CA GLY A 4 21.49 13.75 -30.05
C GLY A 4 20.23 12.95 -29.72
N GLY A 5 19.47 12.52 -30.73
CA GLY A 5 18.25 11.73 -30.51
C GLY A 5 18.52 10.35 -29.90
N LEU A 6 19.63 9.72 -30.27
CA LEU A 6 20.00 8.40 -29.74
C LEU A 6 20.39 8.48 -28.26
N LEU A 7 21.09 9.55 -27.86
CA LEU A 7 21.44 9.80 -26.46
C LEU A 7 20.20 10.05 -25.59
N LEU A 8 19.21 10.78 -26.10
CA LEU A 8 17.94 10.99 -25.39
C LEU A 8 17.16 9.69 -25.21
N LEU A 9 17.09 8.84 -26.23
CA LEU A 9 16.42 7.53 -26.14
C LEU A 9 17.11 6.61 -25.14
N LEU A 10 18.45 6.53 -25.16
CA LEU A 10 19.22 5.76 -24.19
C LEU A 10 19.02 6.30 -22.76
N GLY A 11 19.02 7.63 -22.57
CA GLY A 11 18.76 8.26 -21.27
C GLY A 11 17.34 8.01 -20.75
N LEU A 12 16.33 8.01 -21.62
CA LEU A 12 14.95 7.70 -21.22
C LEU A 12 14.80 6.21 -20.86
N LEU A 13 15.47 5.32 -21.60
CA LEU A 13 15.44 3.87 -21.35
C LEU A 13 16.13 3.51 -20.02
N THR A 14 17.27 4.13 -19.72
CA THR A 14 17.95 3.94 -18.44
C THR A 14 17.13 4.49 -17.28
N LEU A 15 16.51 5.66 -17.44
CA LEU A 15 15.64 6.22 -16.42
C LEU A 15 14.43 5.32 -16.14
N TRP A 16 13.84 4.72 -17.18
CA TRP A 16 12.77 3.72 -17.04
C TRP A 16 13.22 2.45 -16.32
N ALA A 17 14.46 1.99 -16.56
CA ALA A 17 14.99 0.80 -15.90
C ALA A 17 15.30 1.04 -14.40
N GLU A 18 15.78 2.24 -14.04
CA GLU A 18 16.11 2.61 -12.66
C GLU A 18 14.88 3.02 -11.84
N LEU A 19 13.85 3.58 -12.49
CA LEU A 19 12.56 3.84 -11.87
C LEU A 19 11.82 2.51 -11.65
N THR A 20 12.24 1.79 -10.61
CA THR A 20 11.48 0.67 -10.06
C THR A 20 10.00 1.05 -9.98
N PRO A 21 9.08 0.21 -10.49
CA PRO A 21 7.68 0.54 -10.52
C PRO A 21 7.18 0.73 -9.09
N VAL A 22 7.00 1.98 -8.66
CA VAL A 22 6.40 2.38 -7.38
C VAL A 22 5.07 1.65 -7.13
N SER A 23 4.40 1.23 -8.20
CA SER A 23 3.18 0.44 -8.13
C SER A 23 3.32 -0.92 -7.42
N GLY A 24 4.55 -1.42 -7.19
CA GLY A 24 4.81 -2.71 -6.54
C GLY A 24 5.46 -2.65 -5.16
N GLN A 25 5.87 -1.48 -4.67
CA GLN A 25 6.33 -1.38 -3.29
C GLN A 25 5.11 -1.46 -2.36
N ASP A 26 5.03 -2.54 -1.57
CA ASP A 26 4.07 -2.64 -0.48
C ASP A 26 4.18 -1.37 0.36
N ARG A 27 3.13 -0.54 0.32
CA ARG A 27 3.11 0.70 1.07
C ARG A 27 3.34 0.37 2.56
N PRO A 28 4.15 1.17 3.27
CA PRO A 28 4.52 0.85 4.64
C PRO A 28 3.29 0.70 5.52
N VAL A 29 3.25 -0.34 6.36
CA VAL A 29 2.14 -0.58 7.29
C VAL A 29 2.01 0.60 8.26
N LYS A 30 0.79 1.09 8.53
CA LYS A 30 0.58 2.18 9.49
C LYS A 30 0.93 1.72 10.91
N PRO A 31 1.43 2.59 11.79
CA PRO A 31 1.83 2.20 13.14
C PRO A 31 0.63 1.78 14.00
N GLY A 32 0.90 1.04 15.08
CA GLY A 32 -0.10 0.53 16.02
C GLY A 32 -0.67 -0.85 15.66
N LEU A 33 -1.48 -1.39 16.56
CA LEU A 33 -2.07 -2.72 16.47
C LEU A 33 -3.56 -2.65 16.15
N CYS A 34 -4.09 -3.67 15.47
CA CYS A 34 -5.52 -3.80 15.27
C CYS A 34 -6.22 -4.13 16.60
N PRO A 35 -7.33 -3.45 16.96
CA PRO A 35 -8.10 -3.78 18.15
C PRO A 35 -8.68 -5.19 18.03
N PRO A 36 -8.88 -5.94 19.13
CA PRO A 36 -9.58 -7.22 19.07
C PRO A 36 -11.04 -7.01 18.64
N ARG A 37 -11.57 -7.90 17.80
CA ARG A 37 -12.97 -7.90 17.36
C ARG A 37 -13.47 -9.33 17.25
N PRO A 38 -14.65 -9.66 17.81
CA PRO A 38 -15.25 -10.97 17.58
C PRO A 38 -15.57 -11.15 16.09
N GLN A 39 -15.21 -12.32 15.55
CA GLN A 39 -15.57 -12.69 14.19
C GLN A 39 -17.06 -13.03 14.16
N LYS A 40 -17.83 -12.22 13.45
CA LYS A 40 -19.26 -12.46 13.19
C LYS A 40 -19.53 -12.20 11.71
N PRO A 41 -20.12 -13.15 10.98
CA PRO A 41 -20.59 -12.94 9.62
C PRO A 41 -21.49 -11.69 9.51
N PRO A 42 -21.61 -11.09 8.31
CA PRO A 42 -21.10 -11.56 7.02
C PRO A 42 -19.61 -11.29 6.81
N CYS A 43 -19.00 -12.03 5.88
CA CYS A 43 -17.65 -11.72 5.40
C CYS A 43 -17.70 -10.46 4.53
N VAL A 44 -17.09 -9.36 4.99
CA VAL A 44 -16.99 -8.10 4.26
C VAL A 44 -15.52 -7.72 4.04
N LYS A 45 -15.21 -7.16 2.87
CA LYS A 45 -13.88 -6.61 2.56
C LYS A 45 -13.98 -5.12 2.22
N GLU A 46 -13.86 -4.27 3.24
CA GLU A 46 -13.95 -2.81 3.10
C GLU A 46 -12.63 -2.19 2.60
N CYS A 47 -11.51 -2.84 2.86
CA CYS A 47 -10.17 -2.31 2.60
C CYS A 47 -9.22 -3.40 2.07
N LYS A 48 -8.22 -2.99 1.29
CA LYS A 48 -7.16 -3.89 0.77
C LYS A 48 -5.89 -3.85 1.63
N ASN A 49 -5.56 -2.67 2.16
CA ASN A 49 -4.41 -2.41 3.01
C ASN A 49 -4.67 -1.15 3.85
N ASP A 50 -3.78 -0.82 4.78
CA ASP A 50 -3.92 0.33 5.67
C ASP A 50 -4.15 1.65 4.91
N TRP A 51 -3.56 1.81 3.72
CA TRP A 51 -3.70 3.02 2.89
C TRP A 51 -5.01 3.10 2.12
N SER A 52 -5.85 2.07 2.20
CA SER A 52 -7.24 2.13 1.78
C SER A 52 -8.11 2.84 2.84
N CYS A 53 -7.65 2.91 4.08
CA CYS A 53 -8.35 3.52 5.21
C CYS A 53 -7.94 4.98 5.42
N ARG A 54 -8.86 5.81 5.91
CA ARG A 54 -8.64 7.25 6.14
C ARG A 54 -7.70 7.48 7.33
N GLY A 55 -6.92 8.56 7.26
CA GLY A 55 -6.06 8.99 8.38
C GLY A 55 -5.13 7.88 8.89
N GLU A 56 -5.16 7.63 10.20
CA GLU A 56 -4.32 6.64 10.88
C GLU A 56 -4.95 5.23 10.95
N GLN A 57 -6.16 5.06 10.42
CA GLN A 57 -6.88 3.79 10.48
C GLN A 57 -6.13 2.68 9.76
N LYS A 58 -6.12 1.50 10.37
CA LYS A 58 -5.54 0.28 9.83
C LYS A 58 -6.61 -0.59 9.17
N CYS A 59 -6.22 -1.34 8.14
CA CYS A 59 -7.07 -2.35 7.52
C CYS A 59 -6.92 -3.66 8.27
N CYS A 60 -7.83 -3.89 9.22
CA CYS A 60 -7.72 -4.98 10.18
C CYS A 60 -8.45 -6.23 9.70
N ARG A 61 -7.79 -7.38 9.85
CA ARG A 61 -8.32 -8.68 9.45
C ARG A 61 -8.87 -9.44 10.66
N TYR A 62 -10.15 -9.79 10.58
CA TYR A 62 -10.85 -10.62 11.56
C TYR A 62 -11.44 -11.83 10.86
N GLY A 63 -10.57 -12.79 10.53
CA GLY A 63 -10.91 -13.94 9.69
C GLY A 63 -11.11 -13.55 8.23
N CYS A 64 -12.36 -13.67 7.77
CA CYS A 64 -12.77 -13.27 6.42
C CYS A 64 -13.10 -11.79 6.29
N ILE A 65 -13.20 -11.06 7.41
CA ILE A 65 -13.58 -9.65 7.44
C ILE A 65 -12.33 -8.77 7.38
N TYR A 66 -12.37 -7.75 6.53
CA TYR A 66 -11.38 -6.69 6.43
C TYR A 66 -12.11 -5.35 6.60
N GLU A 67 -11.77 -4.62 7.65
CA GLU A 67 -12.46 -3.37 8.02
C GLU A 67 -11.46 -2.32 8.52
N CYS A 68 -11.79 -1.04 8.31
CA CYS A 68 -10.97 0.06 8.80
C CYS A 68 -11.21 0.30 10.30
N ARG A 69 -10.13 0.27 11.10
CA ARG A 69 -10.20 0.48 12.56
C ARG A 69 -9.13 1.43 13.04
N ASP A 70 -9.44 2.18 14.08
CA ASP A 70 -8.46 3.01 14.78
C ASP A 70 -7.43 2.10 15.49
N PRO A 71 -6.13 2.39 15.39
CA PRO A 71 -5.08 1.56 15.98
C PRO A 71 -5.03 1.68 17.50
N ILE A 72 -4.65 0.58 18.17
CA ILE A 72 -4.22 0.60 19.57
C ILE A 72 -2.70 0.76 19.61
N PHE A 73 -2.22 1.76 20.35
CA PHE A 73 -0.80 1.94 20.66
C PHE A 73 -0.52 1.40 22.05
N VAL A 74 0.36 0.40 22.14
CA VAL A 74 0.86 -0.08 23.43
C VAL A 74 1.95 0.89 23.88
N LYS A 75 1.78 1.44 25.08
CA LYS A 75 2.74 2.36 25.70
C LYS A 75 3.98 1.62 26.19
#